data_AF-A0A3Q0RED3-F1
#
_entry.id   AF-A0A3Q0RED3-F1
#
_cell.length_a   1.000
_cell.length_b   1.000
_cell.length_c   1.000
_cell.angle_alpha   90.00
_cell.angle_beta   90.00
_cell.angle_gamma   90.00
#
_symmetry.space_group_name_H-M   'P 1'
#
loop_
_entity.id
_entity.type
_entity.pdbx_description
1 polymer ?
#
loop_
_entity_poly.entity_id
_entity_poly.type
_entity_poly.pdbx_seq_one_letter_code
_entity_poly.pdbx_strand_id
1 'polypeptide(L)'
;MSIETKERIIKLLKEGKSSRSVAQDVGCSQTAVSKTWTKYKQHGKVVKGKHTGRPRKTSKRQDRKLKAICLENRKFNVCNRTVRNRLKEVGFTYRKAKRKPSLTPKQTKTRLQWAKERQSWTVDDWMKVIRFEIHH
;
A
#
# COMPACT_ATOMS: atom_id res chain seq x y z
N MET A 1 25.96 13.29 -3.60
CA MET A 1 27.10 12.51 -3.06
C MET A 1 26.60 11.13 -2.66
N SER A 2 27.17 10.09 -3.29
CA SER A 2 26.84 8.68 -3.05
C SER A 2 27.19 8.27 -1.60
N ILE A 3 26.62 7.16 -1.13
CA ILE A 3 26.97 6.57 0.17
C ILE A 3 28.43 6.12 0.16
N GLU A 4 28.83 5.38 -0.89
CA GLU A 4 30.20 4.90 -1.09
C GLU A 4 31.24 6.02 -1.04
N THR A 5 30.94 7.15 -1.69
CA THR A 5 31.85 8.32 -1.68
C THR A 5 32.03 8.88 -0.26
N LYS A 6 30.98 8.86 0.57
CA LYS A 6 31.10 9.32 1.97
C LYS A 6 31.85 8.31 2.84
N GLU A 7 31.66 7.02 2.62
CA GLU A 7 32.40 5.96 3.32
C GLU A 7 33.89 6.05 3.02
N ARG A 8 34.25 6.25 1.74
CA ARG A 8 35.62 6.47 1.32
C ARG A 8 36.22 7.73 1.96
N ILE A 9 35.49 8.84 1.99
CA ILE A 9 35.91 10.06 2.69
C ILE A 9 36.19 9.79 4.18
N ILE A 10 35.28 9.10 4.86
CA ILE A 10 35.41 8.80 6.30
C ILE A 10 36.60 7.87 6.57
N LYS A 11 36.81 6.87 5.72
CA LYS A 11 37.96 5.95 5.82
C LYS A 11 39.28 6.70 5.70
N LEU A 12 39.44 7.52 4.65
CA LEU A 12 40.68 8.28 4.41
C LEU A 12 40.96 9.32 5.51
N LEU A 13 39.91 9.92 6.08
CA LEU A 13 40.07 10.85 7.21
C LEU A 13 40.40 10.14 8.53
N LYS A 14 39.94 8.90 8.73
CA LYS A 14 40.37 8.07 9.88
C LYS A 14 41.82 7.65 9.78
N GLU A 15 42.33 7.44 8.56
CA GLU A 15 43.75 7.17 8.27
C GLU A 15 44.65 8.41 8.46
N GLY A 16 44.09 9.57 8.83
CA GLY A 16 44.87 10.78 9.13
C GLY A 16 45.19 11.65 7.91
N LYS A 17 44.64 11.36 6.72
CA LYS A 17 44.88 12.17 5.53
C LYS A 17 44.24 13.56 5.64
N SER A 18 44.88 14.56 5.04
CA SER A 18 44.36 15.93 5.03
C SER A 18 43.06 16.03 4.22
N SER A 19 42.13 16.89 4.66
CA SER A 19 40.86 17.08 3.95
C SER A 19 41.03 17.56 2.49
N ARG A 20 42.16 18.21 2.18
CA ARG A 20 42.49 18.68 0.83
C ARG A 20 42.89 17.51 -0.09
N SER A 21 43.73 16.60 0.40
CA SER A 21 44.10 15.38 -0.33
C SER A 21 42.89 14.47 -0.55
N VAL A 22 42.05 14.27 0.47
CA VAL A 22 40.82 13.47 0.35
C VAL A 22 39.84 14.06 -0.66
N ALA A 23 39.73 15.39 -0.71
CA ALA A 23 38.89 16.08 -1.70
C ALA A 23 39.36 15.83 -3.13
N GLN A 24 40.68 15.87 -3.37
CA GLN A 24 41.30 15.59 -4.66
C GLN A 24 41.17 14.12 -5.07
N ASP A 25 41.41 13.18 -4.14
CA ASP A 25 41.30 11.73 -4.38
C ASP A 25 39.87 11.28 -4.71
N VAL A 26 38.87 11.91 -4.09
CA VAL A 26 37.44 11.56 -4.25
C VAL A 26 36.77 12.41 -5.33
N GLY A 27 37.42 13.48 -5.82
CA GLY A 27 36.87 14.39 -6.82
C GLY A 27 35.69 15.22 -6.30
N CYS A 28 35.75 15.68 -5.04
CA CYS A 28 34.70 16.49 -4.42
C CYS A 28 35.28 17.74 -3.75
N SER A 29 34.43 18.71 -3.40
CA SER A 29 34.93 19.94 -2.76
C SER A 29 35.38 19.69 -1.30
N GLN A 30 36.38 20.45 -0.84
CA GLN A 30 36.86 20.37 0.55
C GLN A 30 35.74 20.64 1.57
N THR A 31 34.80 21.52 1.24
CA THR A 31 33.61 21.80 2.06
C THR A 31 32.70 20.56 2.19
N ALA A 32 32.57 19.76 1.13
CA ALA A 32 31.79 18.53 1.15
C ALA A 32 32.44 17.45 2.03
N VAL A 33 33.77 17.33 1.99
CA VAL A 33 34.57 16.48 2.88
C VAL A 33 34.39 16.89 4.34
N SER A 34 34.57 18.18 4.64
CA SER A 34 34.41 18.74 5.98
C SER A 34 33.01 18.50 6.55
N LYS A 35 31.95 18.84 5.80
CA LYS A 35 30.56 18.62 6.23
C LYS A 35 30.24 17.13 6.47
N THR A 36 30.84 16.23 5.69
CA THR A 36 30.66 14.79 5.86
C THR A 36 31.34 14.30 7.14
N TRP A 37 32.55 14.76 7.40
CA TRP A 37 33.29 14.44 8.62
C TRP A 37 32.60 14.95 9.89
N THR A 38 32.16 16.21 9.90
CA THR A 38 31.44 16.80 11.03
C THR A 38 30.16 16.02 11.34
N LYS A 39 29.37 15.67 10.32
CA LYS A 39 28.16 14.85 10.49
C LYS A 39 28.48 13.45 11.01
N TYR A 40 29.56 12.85 10.53
CA TYR A 40 29.99 11.54 11.02
C TYR A 40 30.42 11.59 12.48
N LYS A 41 31.19 12.61 12.90
CA LYS A 41 31.54 12.80 14.32
C LYS A 41 30.33 13.05 15.22
N GLN A 42 29.31 13.77 14.75
CA GLN A 42 28.11 14.07 15.53
C GLN A 42 27.16 12.88 15.67
N HIS A 43 26.90 12.15 14.59
CA HIS A 43 25.83 11.14 14.56
C HIS A 43 26.34 9.70 14.40
N GLY A 44 27.62 9.49 14.09
CA GLY A 44 28.22 8.18 13.83
C GLY A 44 27.70 7.48 12.56
N LYS A 45 26.83 8.11 11.77
CA LYS A 45 26.13 7.49 10.63
C LYS A 45 26.52 8.14 9.32
N VAL A 46 26.83 7.31 8.33
CA VAL A 46 27.11 7.74 6.94
C VAL A 46 25.82 7.96 6.16
N VAL A 47 24.83 7.11 6.44
CA VAL A 47 23.52 7.14 5.81
C VAL A 47 22.62 8.12 6.56
N LYS A 48 21.94 8.98 5.80
CA LYS A 48 20.90 9.84 6.36
C LYS A 48 19.72 8.98 6.78
N GLY A 49 19.20 9.20 7.99
CA GLY A 49 17.94 8.59 8.42
C GLY A 49 16.78 8.99 7.51
N LYS A 50 15.69 8.21 7.54
CA LYS A 50 14.46 8.57 6.85
C LYS A 50 13.95 9.90 7.40
N HIS A 51 13.68 10.86 6.52
CA HIS A 51 12.99 12.08 6.92
C HIS A 51 11.58 11.73 7.39
N THR A 52 11.18 12.27 8.54
CA THR A 52 9.77 12.27 8.94
C THR A 52 9.03 13.19 7.96
N GLY A 53 8.14 12.61 7.16
CA GLY A 53 7.29 13.38 6.26
C GLY A 53 6.36 14.32 7.03
N ARG A 54 5.56 15.09 6.29
CA ARG A 54 4.56 15.99 6.88
C ARG A 54 3.64 15.20 7.84
N PRO A 55 3.38 15.72 9.06
CA PRO A 55 2.45 15.07 9.99
C PRO A 55 1.06 14.93 9.38
N ARG A 56 0.38 13.82 9.73
CA ARG A 56 -0.96 13.50 9.23
C ARG A 56 -1.99 14.48 9.79
N LYS A 57 -2.96 14.88 8.97
CA LYS A 57 -4.14 15.63 9.45
C LYS A 57 -5.15 14.76 10.21
N THR A 58 -5.19 13.45 9.94
CA THR A 58 -6.10 12.52 10.61
C THR A 58 -5.40 11.73 11.72
N SER A 59 -6.13 11.50 12.82
CA SER A 59 -5.68 10.65 13.93
C SER A 59 -6.03 9.18 13.70
N LYS A 60 -5.33 8.27 14.41
CA LYS A 60 -5.64 6.83 14.38
C LYS A 60 -7.10 6.52 14.73
N ARG A 61 -7.71 7.31 15.64
CA ARG A 61 -9.13 7.17 16.01
C ARG A 61 -10.06 7.54 14.86
N GLN A 62 -9.75 8.62 14.14
CA GLN A 62 -10.51 9.03 12.95
C GLN A 62 -10.40 8.00 11.83
N ASP A 63 -9.21 7.42 11.61
CA ASP A 63 -9.01 6.39 10.59
C ASP A 63 -9.81 5.10 10.92
N ARG A 64 -9.92 4.71 12.19
CA ARG A 64 -10.80 3.59 12.61
C ARG A 64 -12.28 3.89 12.36
N LYS A 65 -12.73 5.11 12.69
CA LYS A 65 -14.10 5.55 12.42
C LYS A 65 -14.41 5.54 10.93
N LEU A 66 -13.45 5.97 10.11
CA LEU A 66 -13.54 5.95 8.66
C LEU A 66 -13.71 4.53 8.11
N LYS A 67 -12.99 3.54 8.65
CA LYS A 67 -13.17 2.12 8.30
C LYS A 67 -14.59 1.63 8.61
N ALA A 68 -15.09 1.91 9.81
CA ALA A 68 -16.45 1.49 10.21
C ALA A 68 -17.53 2.14 9.32
N ILE A 69 -17.39 3.45 9.08
CA ILE A 69 -18.30 4.20 8.21
C ILE A 69 -18.35 3.66 6.78
N CYS A 70 -17.20 3.28 6.22
CA CYS A 70 -17.14 2.69 4.88
C CYS A 70 -17.81 1.31 4.82
N LEU A 71 -17.76 0.52 5.89
CA LEU A 71 -18.49 -0.75 5.98
C LEU A 71 -19.99 -0.54 6.12
N GLU A 72 -20.41 0.55 6.77
CA GLU A 72 -21.81 0.91 6.99
C GLU A 72 -22.40 1.81 5.89
N ASN A 73 -21.66 2.13 4.82
CA ASN A 73 -22.06 3.06 3.74
C ASN A 73 -22.46 4.47 4.22
N ARG A 74 -21.93 4.95 5.35
CA ARG A 74 -22.26 6.28 5.91
C ARG A 74 -21.33 7.37 5.34
N LYS A 75 -21.74 8.64 5.43
CA LYS A 75 -20.93 9.79 4.97
C LYS A 75 -19.96 10.25 6.08
N PHE A 76 -18.76 10.69 5.70
CA PHE A 76 -17.75 11.26 6.61
C PHE A 76 -17.31 12.64 6.11
N ASN A 77 -17.18 13.62 7.01
CA ASN A 77 -16.83 15.00 6.66
C ASN A 77 -15.30 15.17 6.45
N VAL A 78 -14.75 14.46 5.47
CA VAL A 78 -13.34 14.53 5.06
C VAL A 78 -13.28 14.40 3.54
N CYS A 79 -12.32 15.08 2.90
CA CYS A 79 -12.20 15.04 1.45
C CYS A 79 -12.03 13.60 0.92
N ASN A 80 -12.70 13.29 -0.20
CA ASN A 80 -12.72 11.96 -0.82
C ASN A 80 -11.31 11.38 -1.05
N ARG A 81 -10.33 12.23 -1.39
CA ARG A 81 -8.94 11.81 -1.60
C ARG A 81 -8.31 11.25 -0.33
N THR A 82 -8.55 11.90 0.82
CA THR A 82 -8.04 11.41 2.11
C THR A 82 -8.70 10.08 2.47
N VAL A 83 -10.01 9.95 2.25
CA VAL A 83 -10.73 8.69 2.48
C VAL A 83 -10.12 7.54 1.66
N ARG A 84 -9.92 7.74 0.35
CA ARG A 84 -9.31 6.72 -0.51
C ARG A 84 -7.89 6.34 -0.09
N ASN A 85 -7.07 7.33 0.26
CA ASN A 85 -5.70 7.07 0.73
C ASN A 85 -5.71 6.23 2.01
N ARG A 86 -6.60 6.54 2.96
CA ARG A 86 -6.74 5.76 4.20
C ARG A 86 -7.24 4.36 3.96
N LEU A 87 -8.22 4.18 3.09
CA LEU A 87 -8.71 2.86 2.73
C LEU A 87 -7.62 2.01 2.08
N LYS A 88 -6.81 2.58 1.18
CA LYS A 88 -5.66 1.90 0.59
C LYS A 88 -4.60 1.50 1.63
N GLU A 89 -4.28 2.39 2.57
CA GLU A 89 -3.34 2.07 3.66
C GLU A 89 -3.82 0.89 4.53
N VAL A 90 -5.13 0.72 4.69
CA VAL A 90 -5.74 -0.38 5.45
C VAL A 90 -5.89 -1.65 4.60
N GLY A 91 -5.53 -1.61 3.31
CA GLY A 91 -5.61 -2.76 2.40
C GLY A 91 -6.96 -2.90 1.68
N PHE A 92 -7.87 -1.93 1.83
CA PHE A 92 -9.09 -1.93 1.03
C PHE A 92 -8.79 -1.54 -0.41
N THR A 93 -9.21 -2.40 -1.33
CA THR A 93 -9.13 -2.14 -2.76
C THR A 93 -10.50 -1.81 -3.30
N TYR A 94 -10.54 -0.96 -4.32
CA TYR A 94 -11.75 -0.70 -5.06
C TYR A 94 -12.03 -1.88 -6.00
N ARG A 95 -13.26 -2.40 -5.96
CA ARG A 95 -13.77 -3.38 -6.93
C ARG A 95 -15.14 -2.92 -7.41
N LYS A 96 -15.35 -2.97 -8.73
CA LYS A 96 -16.66 -2.73 -9.33
C LYS A 96 -17.51 -3.98 -9.15
N ALA A 97 -18.67 -3.86 -8.51
CA ALA A 97 -19.61 -4.96 -8.38
C ALA A 97 -20.12 -5.39 -9.77
N LYS A 98 -20.23 -6.70 -10.03
CA LYS A 98 -20.85 -7.22 -11.25
C LYS A 98 -22.34 -6.88 -11.22
N ARG A 99 -22.87 -6.36 -12.33
CA ARG A 99 -24.32 -6.15 -12.49
C ARG A 99 -25.01 -7.51 -12.49
N LYS A 100 -26.03 -7.66 -11.66
CA LYS A 100 -26.89 -8.86 -11.60
C LYS A 100 -28.33 -8.40 -11.74
N PRO A 101 -29.20 -9.16 -12.43
CA PRO A 101 -30.64 -8.90 -12.39
C PRO A 101 -31.14 -8.90 -10.95
N SER A 102 -32.01 -7.94 -10.62
CA SER A 102 -32.66 -7.88 -9.32
C SER A 102 -33.61 -9.07 -9.17
N LEU A 103 -33.46 -9.85 -8.10
CA LEU A 103 -34.37 -10.95 -7.78
C LEU A 103 -35.41 -10.49 -6.77
N THR A 104 -36.66 -10.85 -7.03
CA THR A 104 -37.72 -10.70 -6.03
C THR A 104 -37.55 -11.74 -4.93
N PRO A 105 -38.06 -11.49 -3.71
CA PRO A 105 -37.98 -12.47 -2.62
C PRO A 105 -38.54 -13.85 -2.98
N LYS A 106 -39.64 -13.88 -3.77
CA LYS A 106 -40.25 -15.11 -4.30
C LYS A 106 -39.26 -15.86 -5.21
N GLN A 107 -38.63 -15.18 -6.16
CA GLN A 107 -37.65 -15.78 -7.06
C GLN A 107 -36.44 -16.34 -6.30
N THR A 108 -35.95 -15.62 -5.28
CA THR A 108 -34.84 -16.10 -4.43
C THR A 108 -35.20 -17.39 -3.71
N LYS A 109 -36.40 -17.49 -3.13
CA LYS A 109 -36.87 -18.70 -2.44
C LYS A 109 -37.00 -19.88 -3.40
N THR A 110 -37.65 -19.68 -4.56
CA THR A 110 -37.82 -20.73 -5.57
C THR A 110 -36.47 -21.24 -6.09
N ARG A 111 -35.53 -20.34 -6.40
CA ARG A 111 -34.18 -20.73 -6.86
C ARG A 111 -33.39 -21.50 -5.80
N LEU A 112 -33.46 -21.05 -4.55
CA LEU A 112 -32.79 -21.73 -3.44
C LEU A 112 -33.36 -23.14 -3.22
N GLN A 113 -34.69 -23.27 -3.24
CA GLN A 113 -35.38 -24.56 -3.10
C GLN A 113 -34.99 -25.51 -4.24
N TRP A 114 -35.04 -25.03 -5.48
CA TRP A 114 -34.65 -25.80 -6.67
C TRP A 114 -33.20 -26.32 -6.58
N ALA A 115 -32.27 -25.48 -6.09
CA ALA A 115 -30.88 -25.85 -5.91
C ALA A 115 -30.67 -26.87 -4.77
N LYS A 116 -31.41 -26.74 -3.66
CA LYS A 116 -31.34 -27.69 -2.53
C LYS A 116 -31.85 -29.08 -2.91
N GLU A 117 -32.98 -29.16 -3.62
CA GLU A 117 -33.55 -30.43 -4.10
C GLU A 117 -32.61 -31.21 -5.03
N ARG A 118 -31.72 -30.48 -5.73
CA ARG A 118 -30.81 -31.02 -6.75
C ARG A 118 -29.36 -31.03 -6.30
N GLN A 119 -29.11 -30.79 -5.01
CA GLN A 119 -27.76 -30.75 -4.46
C GLN A 119 -27.09 -32.13 -4.47
N SER A 120 -27.87 -33.19 -4.29
CA SER A 120 -27.41 -34.60 -4.26
C SER A 120 -27.49 -35.30 -5.63
N TRP A 121 -27.80 -34.56 -6.70
CA TRP A 121 -27.96 -35.17 -8.03
C TRP A 121 -26.63 -35.58 -8.65
N THR A 122 -26.64 -36.77 -9.24
CA THR A 122 -25.47 -37.33 -9.95
C THR A 122 -25.43 -36.85 -11.40
N VAL A 123 -24.30 -37.06 -12.08
CA VAL A 123 -24.13 -36.64 -13.49
C VAL A 123 -25.20 -37.27 -14.40
N ASP A 124 -25.59 -38.52 -14.12
CA ASP A 124 -26.65 -39.23 -14.86
C ASP A 124 -28.04 -38.61 -14.66
N ASP A 125 -28.30 -38.02 -13.49
CA ASP A 125 -29.54 -37.29 -13.23
C ASP A 125 -29.58 -35.94 -13.96
N TRP A 126 -28.41 -35.30 -14.14
CA TRP A 126 -28.30 -34.09 -14.96
C TRP A 126 -28.45 -34.37 -16.45
N MET A 127 -28.03 -35.56 -16.94
CA MET A 127 -28.21 -35.96 -18.34
C MET A 127 -29.69 -36.09 -18.74
N LYS A 128 -30.58 -36.37 -17.78
CA LYS A 128 -32.03 -36.43 -18.01
C LYS A 128 -32.68 -35.05 -18.16
N VAL A 129 -31.97 -33.97 -17.79
CA VAL A 129 -32.47 -32.60 -17.89
C VAL A 129 -32.19 -32.04 -19.29
N ILE A 130 -33.21 -32.04 -20.14
CA ILE A 130 -33.14 -31.37 -21.45
C ILE A 130 -33.09 -29.85 -21.21
N ARG A 131 -31.96 -29.21 -21.55
CA ARG A 131 -31.87 -27.74 -21.58
C ARG A 131 -32.27 -27.24 -22.95
N PHE A 132 -33.25 -26.34 -22.98
CA PHE A 132 -33.44 -25.44 -24.11
C PHE A 132 -32.52 -24.23 -23.89
N GLU A 133 -31.44 -24.13 -24.66
CA GLU A 133 -30.65 -22.90 -24.74
C GLU A 133 -31.43 -21.86 -25.54
N ILE A 134 -31.90 -20.83 -24.86
CA ILE A 134 -32.47 -19.64 -25.51
C ILE A 134 -31.30 -18.71 -25.80
N HIS A 135 -30.83 -18.70 -27.05
CA HIS A 135 -29.93 -17.67 -27.54
C HIS A 135 -30.71 -16.35 -27.61
N HIS A 136 -30.23 -15.34 -26.88
CA HIS A 136 -30.73 -13.97 -26.87
C HIS A 136 -29.78 -13.06 -27.62
#